data_AF-A0A1X7U797-F1
#
_entry.id   AF-A0A1X7U797-F1
#
_cell.length_a   1.000
_cell.length_b   1.000
_cell.length_c   1.000
_cell.angle_alpha   90.00
_cell.angle_beta   90.00
_cell.angle_gamma   90.00
#
_symmetry.space_group_name_H-M   'P 1'
#
loop_
_entity.id
_entity.type
_entity.pdbx_description
1 polymer ?
#
loop_
_entity_poly.entity_id
_entity_poly.type
_entity_poly.pdbx_seq_one_letter_code
_entity_poly.pdbx_strand_id
1 'polypeptide(L)'
;MKDQVRSCQERGVAAAAAVTCDDKSSEKEAMKGVYISPEMILGTKKWRSVLDTNLYQSRLVGLVIDEAHCVKTWGDFHQVFKSWAI
;
A
#
# COMPACT_ATOMS: atom_id res chain seq x y z
N MET A 1 -3.83 -10.78 3.14
CA MET A 1 -4.48 -9.44 3.11
C MET A 1 -5.85 -9.39 3.80
N LYS A 2 -6.76 -10.36 3.58
CA LYS A 2 -8.09 -10.34 4.26
C LYS A 2 -8.01 -10.40 5.79
N ASP A 3 -7.07 -11.17 6.33
CA ASP A 3 -6.88 -11.27 7.79
C ASP A 3 -6.38 -9.96 8.41
N GLN A 4 -5.52 -9.22 7.70
CA GLN A 4 -5.03 -7.90 8.13
C GLN A 4 -6.16 -6.87 8.18
N VAL A 5 -7.02 -6.86 7.16
CA VAL A 5 -8.22 -5.99 7.15
C VAL A 5 -9.15 -6.33 8.30
N ARG A 6 -9.42 -7.62 8.53
CA ARG A 6 -10.26 -8.08 9.63
C ARG A 6 -9.70 -7.64 10.99
N SER A 7 -8.41 -7.86 11.24
CA SER A 7 -7.73 -7.43 12.47
C SER A 7 -7.80 -5.91 12.69
N CYS A 8 -7.63 -5.11 11.63
CA CYS A 8 -7.79 -3.66 11.71
C CYS A 8 -9.23 -3.26 12.05
N GLN A 9 -10.22 -3.89 11.42
CA GLN A 9 -11.64 -3.61 11.68
C GLN A 9 -12.06 -4.01 13.09
N GLU A 10 -11.59 -5.16 13.59
CA GLU A 10 -11.80 -5.60 14.98
C GLU A 10 -11.23 -4.60 16.01
N ARG A 11 -10.19 -3.85 15.64
CA ARG A 11 -9.58 -2.80 16.46
C ARG A 11 -10.17 -1.41 16.21
N GLY A 12 -11.28 -1.31 15.47
CA GLY A 12 -11.97 -0.05 15.17
C GLY A 12 -11.25 0.83 14.13
N VAL A 13 -10.34 0.26 13.34
CA VAL A 13 -9.65 0.97 12.26
C VAL A 13 -10.33 0.68 10.93
N ALA A 14 -10.84 1.72 10.28
CA ALA A 14 -11.39 1.63 8.94
C ALA A 14 -10.29 1.25 7.93
N ALA A 15 -10.26 -0.02 7.55
CA ALA A 15 -9.32 -0.57 6.60
C ALA A 15 -10.05 -1.35 5.50
N ALA A 16 -9.49 -1.33 4.29
CA ALA A 16 -9.97 -2.13 3.16
C ALA A 16 -8.82 -2.76 2.40
N ALA A 17 -9.12 -3.84 1.68
CA ALA A 17 -8.20 -4.43 0.71
C ALA A 17 -8.73 -4.20 -0.70
N ALA A 18 -7.86 -3.72 -1.59
CA ALA A 18 -8.10 -3.66 -3.01
C ALA A 18 -7.94 -5.06 -3.60
N VAL A 19 -9.04 -5.82 -3.69
CA VAL A 19 -9.03 -7.19 -4.21
C VAL A 19 -9.42 -7.22 -5.70
N THR A 20 -10.29 -6.30 -6.14
CA THR A 20 -10.74 -6.26 -7.55
C THR A 20 -10.78 -4.84 -8.11
N CYS A 21 -10.77 -4.72 -9.44
CA CYS A 21 -10.87 -3.45 -10.15
C CYS A 21 -12.28 -2.83 -10.06
N ASP A 22 -13.31 -3.62 -9.74
CA ASP A 22 -14.72 -3.21 -9.71
C ASP A 22 -15.24 -2.76 -8.33
N ASP A 23 -14.37 -2.70 -7.33
CA ASP A 23 -14.76 -2.20 -6.01
C ASP A 23 -15.11 -0.69 -6.11
N LYS A 24 -16.42 -0.42 -6.16
CA LYS A 24 -17.07 0.92 -6.11
C LYS A 24 -17.28 1.40 -4.67
N SER A 25 -16.83 0.62 -3.69
CA SER A 25 -17.09 0.83 -2.26
C SER A 25 -16.15 1.85 -1.61
N SER A 26 -15.03 2.20 -2.24
CA SER A 26 -13.96 2.97 -1.59
C SER A 26 -14.10 4.50 -1.67
N GLU A 27 -15.10 5.04 -2.37
CA GLU A 27 -15.25 6.49 -2.55
C GLU A 27 -16.05 7.20 -1.44
N LYS A 28 -16.73 6.45 -0.55
CA LYS A 28 -17.72 7.04 0.37
C LYS A 28 -17.30 7.19 1.82
N GLU A 29 -16.21 6.57 2.27
CA GLU A 29 -15.74 6.67 3.65
C GLU A 29 -14.25 6.94 3.74
N ALA A 30 -13.84 7.79 4.68
CA ALA A 30 -12.45 8.11 4.96
C ALA A 30 -11.72 6.89 5.55
N MET A 31 -11.22 6.02 4.67
CA MET A 31 -10.43 4.87 5.08
C MET A 31 -9.08 5.32 5.64
N LYS A 32 -8.67 4.71 6.76
CA LYS A 32 -7.39 4.98 7.42
C LYS A 32 -6.26 4.13 6.86
N GLY A 33 -6.57 2.99 6.23
CA GLY A 33 -5.58 2.11 5.63
C GLY A 33 -6.15 1.34 4.44
N VAL A 34 -5.36 1.24 3.37
CA VAL A 34 -5.72 0.46 2.18
C VAL A 34 -4.60 -0.53 1.89
N TYR A 35 -4.94 -1.82 1.86
CA TYR A 35 -4.04 -2.90 1.50
C TYR A 35 -4.18 -3.18 0.01
N ILE A 36 -3.08 -3.11 -0.73
CA ILE A 36 -3.08 -3.31 -2.19
C ILE A 36 -1.93 -4.25 -2.54
N SER A 37 -2.17 -5.22 -3.43
CA SER A 37 -1.11 -6.06 -3.95
C SER A 37 -0.29 -5.34 -5.04
N PRO A 38 1.01 -5.66 -5.21
CA PRO A 38 1.84 -5.07 -6.26
C PRO A 38 1.24 -5.24 -7.65
N GLU A 39 0.62 -6.39 -7.92
CA GLU A 39 -0.02 -6.71 -9.21
C GLU A 39 -1.21 -5.80 -9.47
N MET A 40 -1.96 -5.39 -8.45
CA MET A 40 -3.09 -4.48 -8.61
C MET A 40 -2.64 -3.04 -8.92
N ILE A 41 -1.54 -2.59 -8.30
CA ILE A 41 -0.94 -1.28 -8.57
C ILE A 41 -0.35 -1.26 -9.98
N LEU A 42 0.38 -2.32 -10.36
CA LEU A 42 1.09 -2.40 -11.62
C LEU A 42 0.18 -2.79 -12.81
N GLY A 43 -0.80 -3.64 -12.58
CA GLY A 43 -1.71 -4.16 -13.61
C GLY A 43 -2.88 -3.23 -13.94
N THR A 44 -3.27 -2.35 -13.03
CA THR A 44 -4.49 -1.54 -13.21
C THR A 44 -4.17 -0.04 -13.25
N LYS A 45 -4.68 0.69 -14.26
CA LYS A 45 -4.57 2.16 -14.32
C LYS A 45 -5.39 2.85 -13.23
N LYS A 46 -6.52 2.27 -12.82
CA LYS A 46 -7.44 2.80 -11.77
C LYS A 46 -6.70 3.16 -10.49
N TRP A 47 -5.91 2.22 -9.93
CA TRP A 47 -5.21 2.46 -8.68
C TRP A 47 -4.12 3.52 -8.81
N ARG A 48 -3.38 3.53 -9.93
CA ARG A 48 -2.41 4.60 -10.20
C ARG A 48 -3.08 5.98 -10.27
N SER A 49 -4.22 6.10 -10.96
CA SER A 49 -4.95 7.37 -11.00
C SER A 49 -5.48 7.79 -9.63
N VAL A 50 -5.88 6.85 -8.76
CA VAL A 50 -6.30 7.15 -7.39
C VAL A 50 -5.12 7.67 -6.56
N LEU A 51 -3.98 6.98 -6.62
CA LEU A 51 -2.74 7.38 -5.93
C LEU A 51 -2.21 8.73 -6.40
N ASP A 52 -2.41 9.07 -7.68
CA ASP A 52 -1.96 10.32 -8.28
C ASP A 52 -2.89 11.52 -7.97
N THR A 53 -4.08 11.28 -7.42
CA THR A 53 -4.99 12.39 -7.06
C THR A 53 -4.41 13.28 -5.96
N ASN A 54 -4.63 14.60 -6.07
CA ASN A 54 -4.20 15.57 -5.06
C ASN A 54 -4.71 15.25 -3.65
N LEU A 55 -5.91 14.67 -3.54
CA LEU A 55 -6.48 14.26 -2.25
C LEU A 55 -5.65 13.14 -1.62
N TYR A 56 -5.24 12.15 -2.40
CA TYR A 56 -4.44 11.05 -1.90
C TYR A 56 -3.01 11.54 -1.59
N GLN A 57 -2.40 12.32 -2.49
CA GLN A 57 -1.05 12.86 -2.27
C GLN A 57 -0.95 13.78 -1.04
N SER A 58 -1.99 14.58 -0.76
CA SER A 58 -2.00 15.47 0.42
C SER A 58 -2.35 14.77 1.74
N ARG A 59 -2.97 13.58 1.69
CA ARG A 59 -3.41 12.83 2.88
C ARG A 59 -2.61 11.55 3.13
N LEU A 60 -1.75 11.15 2.21
CA LEU A 60 -0.90 9.98 2.37
C LEU A 60 0.17 10.26 3.42
N VAL A 61 0.02 9.64 4.59
CA VAL A 61 0.98 9.77 5.70
C VAL A 61 2.15 8.79 5.57
N GLY A 62 1.95 7.65 4.89
CA GLY A 62 3.01 6.66 4.70
C GLY A 62 2.62 5.49 3.81
N LEU A 63 3.64 4.86 3.23
CA LEU A 63 3.54 3.63 2.44
C LEU A 63 4.24 2.50 3.21
N VAL A 64 3.52 1.41 3.45
CA VAL A 64 4.05 0.21 4.11
C VAL A 64 4.14 -0.90 3.09
N ILE A 65 5.30 -1.53 2.99
CA ILE A 65 5.55 -2.66 2.09
C ILE A 65 5.67 -3.91 2.95
N ASP A 66 4.64 -4.75 2.87
CA ASP A 66 4.66 -6.08 3.47
C ASP A 66 5.58 -7.00 2.65
N GLU A 67 6.24 -7.93 3.33
CA GLU A 67 7.25 -8.82 2.72
C GLU A 67 8.31 -8.10 1.89
N ALA A 68 8.83 -6.98 2.42
CA ALA A 68 9.92 -6.19 1.84
C ALA A 68 11.13 -7.03 1.37
N HIS A 69 11.36 -8.18 2.00
CA HIS A 69 12.40 -9.12 1.64
C HIS A 69 12.23 -9.70 0.21
N CYS A 70 11.03 -9.67 -0.35
CA CYS A 70 10.77 -10.06 -1.74
C CYS A 70 11.41 -9.09 -2.76
N VAL A 71 11.72 -7.86 -2.34
CA VAL A 71 12.41 -6.87 -3.17
C VAL A 71 13.91 -7.15 -3.13
N LYS A 72 14.38 -8.03 -4.03
CA LYS A 72 15.79 -8.48 -4.08
C LYS A 72 16.80 -7.33 -4.12
N THR A 73 16.49 -6.24 -4.82
CA THR A 73 17.39 -5.08 -4.99
C THR A 73 17.60 -4.29 -3.69
N TRP A 74 16.74 -4.44 -2.67
CA TRP A 74 16.94 -3.81 -1.36
C TRP A 74 18.01 -4.52 -0.51
N GLY A 75 18.28 -5.80 -0.78
CA GLY A 75 19.42 -6.51 -0.20
C GLY A 75 20.76 -5.91 -0.66
N ASP A 76 20.85 -5.55 -1.94
CA ASP A 76 22.02 -4.89 -2.52
C ASP A 76 22.14 -3.43 -2.07
N PHE A 77 21.01 -2.75 -1.86
CA PHE A 77 20.98 -1.39 -1.28
C PHE A 77 21.64 -1.33 0.10
N HIS A 78 21.44 -2.35 0.94
CA HIS A 78 22.14 -2.46 2.23
C HIS A 78 23.65 -2.69 2.09
N GLN A 79 24.12 -3.35 1.02
CA GLN A 79 25.56 -3.51 0.76
C GLN A 79 26.20 -2.18 0.33
N VAL A 80 25.50 -1.37 -0.47
CA VAL A 80 25.98 -0.04 -0.89
C VAL A 80 26.03 0.93 0.29
N PHE A 81 25.07 0.92 1.21
CA PHE A 81 25.15 1.78 2.40
C PHE A 81 26.25 1.37 3.39
N LYS A 82 26.57 0.07 3.47
CA LYS A 82 27.70 -0.40 4.29
C LYS A 82 29.05 0.12 3.79
N SER A 83 29.22 0.40 2.50
CA SER A 83 30.47 0.95 1.97
C SER A 83 30.62 2.46 2.12
N TRP A 84 29.53 3.17 2.45
CA TRP A 84 29.52 4.61 2.74
C TRP A 84 29.66 4.95 4.22
N ALA A 85 29.62 3.93 5.09
CA ALA A 85 30.01 4.06 6.50
C ALA A 85 31.54 3.92 6.62
N ILE A 86 32.27 4.92 6.14
CA ILE A 86 33.68 5.18 6.48
C ILE A 86 33.73 6.56 7.13
#